data_AF-A0A1Q9TUN3-F1
#
_entry.id   AF-A0A1Q9TUN3-F1
#
_cell.length_a   1.000
_cell.length_b   1.000
_cell.length_c   1.000
_cell.angle_alpha   90.00
_cell.angle_beta   90.00
_cell.angle_gamma   90.00
#
_symmetry.space_group_name_H-M   'P 1'
#
loop_
_entity.id
_entity.type
_entity.pdbx_description
1 polymer ?
#
loop_
_entity_poly.entity_id
_entity_poly.type
_entity_poly.pdbx_seq_one_letter_code
_entity_poly.pdbx_strand_id
1 'polypeptide(L)'
;MRTNLTSSGLSPNDLAGRRRPVVFADLVLHGSTFTNLHHHLRDWIDDERAAWNVIRTKIRYVGITVREKTSPNTWRWQQHEDWVTELPGKAVCNVSVDLWLWRYLGNHQPKTAHSFRRTRWADPEVTVPRHDEEARRGLAQAVALYQHGRTREVREEIHEVLTGEPTFREPWLRGIARALRGR
;
A
#
# COMPACT_ATOMS: atom_id res chain seq x y z
N MET A 1 13.58 -11.41 -5.85
CA MET A 1 12.15 -11.04 -5.76
C MET A 1 11.22 -12.20 -5.44
N ARG A 2 11.11 -13.27 -6.26
CA ARG A 2 10.21 -14.42 -5.98
C ARG A 2 10.36 -14.99 -4.57
N THR A 3 11.59 -15.13 -4.06
CA THR A 3 11.86 -15.55 -2.66
C THR A 3 11.19 -14.63 -1.64
N ASN A 4 11.36 -13.30 -1.77
CA ASN A 4 10.77 -12.32 -0.84
C ASN A 4 9.24 -12.25 -0.93
N LEU A 5 8.69 -12.46 -2.13
CA LEU A 5 7.23 -12.55 -2.33
C LEU A 5 6.68 -13.85 -1.73
N THR A 6 7.38 -14.97 -1.92
CA THR A 6 7.03 -16.28 -1.33
C THR A 6 7.05 -16.20 0.19
N SER A 7 8.10 -15.60 0.78
CA SER A 7 8.17 -15.42 2.24
C SER A 7 7.06 -14.50 2.78
N SER A 8 6.44 -13.69 1.91
CA SER A 8 5.30 -12.83 2.23
C SER A 8 3.94 -13.50 1.92
N GLY A 9 3.93 -14.78 1.51
CA GLY A 9 2.72 -15.51 1.14
C GLY A 9 2.06 -15.00 -0.15
N LEU A 10 2.90 -14.62 -1.13
CA LEU A 10 2.51 -14.05 -2.42
C LEU A 10 2.99 -14.91 -3.60
N SER A 11 3.30 -16.19 -3.37
CA SER A 11 3.50 -17.13 -4.48
C SER A 11 2.20 -17.33 -5.27
N PRO A 12 2.26 -17.78 -6.54
CA PRO A 12 1.05 -18.09 -7.31
C PRO A 12 0.10 -19.05 -6.59
N ASN A 13 0.64 -20.10 -5.95
CA ASN A 13 -0.13 -21.05 -5.15
C ASN A 13 -0.77 -20.40 -3.93
N ASP A 14 -0.03 -19.57 -3.18
CA ASP A 14 -0.60 -18.84 -2.05
C ASP A 14 -1.74 -17.93 -2.52
N LEU A 15 -1.51 -17.15 -3.57
CA LEU A 15 -2.49 -16.21 -4.12
C LEU A 15 -3.77 -16.93 -4.57
N ALA A 16 -3.64 -18.10 -5.21
CA ALA A 16 -4.79 -18.91 -5.63
C ALA A 16 -5.61 -19.42 -4.42
N GLY A 17 -4.94 -19.87 -3.36
CA GLY A 17 -5.57 -20.40 -2.15
C GLY A 17 -6.16 -19.36 -1.20
N ARG A 18 -5.86 -18.07 -1.39
CA ARG A 18 -6.27 -17.01 -0.46
C ARG A 18 -7.79 -16.82 -0.40
N ARG A 19 -8.31 -16.82 0.83
CA ARG A 19 -9.71 -16.44 1.11
C ARG A 19 -10.00 -14.97 0.82
N ARG A 20 -9.06 -14.08 1.17
CA ARG A 20 -9.18 -12.62 0.98
C ARG A 20 -8.12 -12.10 0.01
N PRO A 21 -8.45 -11.11 -0.83
CA PRO A 21 -7.47 -10.48 -1.69
C PRO A 21 -6.28 -9.92 -0.91
N VAL A 22 -5.09 -9.94 -1.52
CA VAL A 22 -3.98 -9.10 -1.10
C VAL A 22 -4.16 -7.70 -1.71
N VAL A 23 -3.77 -6.68 -0.95
CA VAL A 23 -3.78 -5.29 -1.38
C VAL A 23 -2.34 -4.78 -1.40
N PHE A 24 -1.88 -4.35 -2.56
CA PHE A 24 -0.64 -3.60 -2.71
C PHE A 24 -0.96 -2.11 -2.62
N ALA A 25 -0.38 -1.42 -1.63
CA ALA A 25 -0.58 0.01 -1.41
C ALA A 25 0.75 0.74 -1.53
N ASP A 26 0.78 1.84 -2.27
CA ASP A 26 2.00 2.65 -2.45
C ASP A 26 1.65 4.12 -2.71
N LEU A 27 2.62 5.00 -2.50
CA LEU A 27 2.57 6.41 -2.86
C LEU A 27 2.85 6.55 -4.36
N VAL A 28 1.86 6.98 -5.15
CA VAL A 28 1.95 6.90 -6.61
C VAL A 28 2.15 8.27 -7.25
N LEU A 29 3.27 8.42 -7.97
CA LEU A 29 3.53 9.54 -8.88
C LEU A 29 3.12 9.20 -10.32
N HIS A 30 3.62 8.07 -10.86
CA HIS A 30 3.42 7.68 -12.27
C HIS A 30 2.87 6.27 -12.51
N GLY A 31 2.79 5.40 -11.49
CA GLY A 31 2.29 4.02 -11.64
C GLY A 31 3.38 2.95 -11.88
N SER A 32 4.60 3.35 -12.25
CA SER A 32 5.68 2.44 -12.64
C SER A 32 6.01 1.32 -11.64
N THR A 33 5.94 1.57 -10.33
CA THR A 33 6.15 0.53 -9.31
C THR A 33 5.12 -0.59 -9.45
N PHE A 34 3.84 -0.24 -9.58
CA PHE A 34 2.77 -1.22 -9.71
C PHE A 34 2.83 -1.96 -11.05
N THR A 35 3.19 -1.27 -12.13
CA THR A 35 3.38 -1.91 -13.45
C THR A 35 4.48 -2.96 -13.42
N ASN A 36 5.65 -2.63 -12.87
CA ASN A 36 6.74 -3.59 -12.74
C ASN A 36 6.35 -4.77 -11.83
N LEU A 37 5.66 -4.52 -10.72
CA LEU A 37 5.20 -5.58 -9.83
C LEU A 37 4.17 -6.48 -10.51
N HIS A 38 3.22 -5.90 -11.23
CA HIS A 38 2.17 -6.63 -11.94
C HIS A 38 2.76 -7.56 -12.99
N HIS A 39 3.62 -7.05 -13.87
CA HIS A 39 4.28 -7.88 -14.88
C HIS A 39 5.10 -9.00 -14.24
N HIS A 40 5.86 -8.72 -13.18
CA HIS A 40 6.63 -9.77 -12.51
C HIS A 40 5.73 -10.87 -11.90
N LEU A 41 4.59 -10.50 -11.32
CA LEU A 41 3.60 -11.48 -10.83
C LEU A 41 2.96 -12.25 -11.99
N ARG A 42 2.59 -11.57 -13.08
CA ARG A 42 1.95 -12.17 -14.25
C ARG A 42 2.86 -13.20 -14.91
N ASP A 43 4.12 -12.83 -15.15
CA ASP A 43 5.15 -13.71 -15.70
C ASP A 43 5.36 -14.94 -14.81
N TRP A 44 5.42 -14.75 -13.48
CA TRP A 44 5.59 -15.86 -12.55
C TRP A 44 4.37 -16.81 -12.52
N ILE A 45 3.16 -16.26 -12.60
CA ILE A 45 1.93 -17.05 -12.69
C ILE A 45 1.91 -17.88 -13.98
N ASP A 46 2.36 -17.30 -15.09
CA ASP A 46 2.44 -18.00 -16.37
C ASP A 46 3.51 -19.08 -16.38
N ASP A 47 4.70 -18.81 -15.82
CA ASP A 47 5.78 -19.79 -15.66
C ASP A 47 5.30 -21.03 -14.89
N GLU A 48 4.54 -20.83 -13.80
CA GLU A 48 4.00 -21.91 -12.97
C GLU A 48 2.67 -22.47 -13.48
N ARG A 49 2.13 -21.94 -14.60
CA ARG A 49 0.82 -22.29 -15.15
C ARG A 49 -0.31 -22.24 -14.11
N ALA A 50 -0.19 -21.32 -13.16
CA ALA A 50 -1.16 -21.15 -12.10
C ALA A 50 -2.46 -20.52 -12.62
N ALA A 51 -3.57 -20.72 -11.91
CA ALA A 51 -4.90 -20.34 -12.38
C ALA A 51 -5.11 -18.80 -12.35
N TRP A 52 -4.64 -18.09 -13.38
CA TRP A 52 -4.74 -16.63 -13.49
C TRP A 52 -6.16 -16.11 -13.26
N ASN A 53 -7.16 -16.77 -13.84
CA ASN A 53 -8.58 -16.41 -13.68
C ASN A 53 -9.04 -16.37 -12.22
N VAL A 54 -8.44 -17.20 -11.35
CA VAL A 54 -8.66 -17.17 -9.91
C VAL A 54 -7.82 -16.08 -9.28
N ILE A 55 -6.51 -16.07 -9.54
CA ILE A 55 -5.53 -15.18 -8.90
C ILE A 55 -5.84 -13.71 -9.13
N ARG A 56 -6.26 -13.30 -10.34
CA ARG A 56 -6.62 -11.90 -10.65
C ARG A 56 -7.73 -11.35 -9.78
N THR A 57 -8.62 -12.22 -9.27
CA THR A 57 -9.68 -11.82 -8.32
C THR A 57 -9.16 -11.58 -6.91
N LYS A 58 -7.93 -12.01 -6.61
CA LYS A 58 -7.26 -11.97 -5.30
C LYS A 58 -6.18 -10.89 -5.21
N ILE A 59 -5.98 -10.08 -6.25
CA ILE A 59 -5.00 -8.99 -6.26
C ILE A 59 -5.73 -7.64 -6.32
N ARG A 60 -5.29 -6.68 -5.52
CA ARG A 60 -5.79 -5.30 -5.49
C ARG A 60 -4.63 -4.33 -5.41
N TYR A 61 -4.81 -3.13 -5.96
CA TYR A 61 -3.87 -2.02 -5.93
C TYR A 61 -4.54 -0.77 -5.37
N VAL A 62 -3.88 -0.11 -4.43
CA VAL A 62 -4.33 1.15 -3.83
C VAL A 62 -3.23 2.19 -4.03
N GLY A 63 -3.49 3.18 -4.89
CA GLY A 63 -2.59 4.31 -5.08
C GLY A 63 -2.90 5.44 -4.09
N ILE A 64 -1.92 5.85 -3.28
CA ILE A 64 -2.01 7.09 -2.52
C ILE A 64 -1.54 8.22 -3.44
N THR A 65 -2.46 9.06 -3.89
CA THR A 65 -2.19 10.10 -4.90
C THR A 65 -2.36 11.50 -4.32
N VAL A 66 -1.78 12.50 -4.97
CA VAL A 66 -2.11 13.90 -4.69
C VAL A 66 -3.59 14.13 -4.99
N ARG A 67 -4.27 14.91 -4.15
CA ARG A 67 -5.62 15.39 -4.39
C ARG A 67 -5.61 16.41 -5.51
N GLU A 68 -6.22 16.02 -6.62
CA GLU A 68 -6.44 16.88 -7.77
C GLU A 68 -7.90 17.30 -7.88
N LYS A 69 -8.22 18.09 -8.91
CA LYS A 69 -9.59 18.51 -9.22
C LYS A 69 -10.47 17.29 -9.49
N THR A 70 -11.73 17.34 -9.05
CA THR A 70 -12.73 16.34 -9.42
C THR A 70 -13.22 16.61 -10.84
N SER A 71 -12.56 16.02 -11.84
CA SER A 71 -12.93 16.12 -13.25
C SER A 71 -12.74 14.76 -13.95
N PRO A 72 -13.53 14.45 -14.99
CA PRO A 72 -13.26 13.31 -15.86
C PRO A 72 -11.92 13.45 -16.60
N ASN A 73 -11.47 14.68 -16.85
CA ASN A 73 -10.21 14.98 -17.55
C ASN A 73 -8.98 15.03 -16.62
N THR A 74 -9.18 14.82 -15.32
CA THR A 74 -8.07 14.73 -14.36
C THR A 74 -7.23 13.50 -14.71
N TRP A 75 -5.93 13.72 -14.94
CA TRP A 75 -4.98 12.66 -15.22
C TRP A 75 -4.93 11.68 -14.05
N ARG A 76 -5.04 10.39 -14.31
CA ARG A 76 -4.89 9.36 -13.28
C ARG A 76 -3.98 8.26 -13.80
N TRP A 77 -2.96 7.92 -13.03
CA TRP A 77 -1.94 6.95 -13.43
C TRP A 77 -2.54 5.65 -13.97
N GLN A 78 -3.58 5.10 -13.34
CA GLN A 78 -4.18 3.83 -13.74
C GLN A 78 -4.90 3.86 -15.10
N GLN A 79 -5.18 5.04 -15.66
CA GLN A 79 -5.76 5.19 -16.99
C GLN A 79 -4.72 5.00 -18.10
N HIS A 80 -3.43 4.96 -17.75
CA HIS A 80 -2.32 4.90 -18.69
C HIS A 80 -1.54 3.58 -18.57
N GLU A 81 -2.13 2.57 -17.92
CA GLU A 81 -1.49 1.29 -17.64
C GLU A 81 -2.38 0.16 -18.14
N ASP A 82 -1.99 -0.48 -19.25
CA ASP A 82 -2.84 -1.45 -19.96
C ASP A 82 -3.24 -2.66 -19.09
N TRP A 83 -2.32 -3.10 -18.21
CA TRP A 83 -2.54 -4.24 -17.31
C TRP A 83 -3.71 -4.06 -16.34
N VAL A 84 -4.14 -2.81 -16.09
CA VAL A 84 -5.29 -2.52 -15.22
C VAL A 84 -6.56 -3.18 -15.76
N THR A 85 -6.67 -3.35 -17.09
CA THR A 85 -7.80 -3.99 -17.76
C THR A 85 -7.85 -5.52 -17.55
N GLU A 86 -6.75 -6.14 -17.12
CA GLU A 86 -6.69 -7.58 -16.86
C GLU A 86 -7.40 -7.96 -15.55
N LEU A 87 -7.59 -6.99 -14.66
CA LEU A 87 -8.16 -7.18 -13.33
C LEU A 87 -9.67 -6.89 -13.28
N PRO A 88 -10.39 -7.45 -12.30
CA PRO A 88 -11.80 -7.12 -12.09
C PRO A 88 -12.03 -5.62 -11.83
N GLY A 89 -13.22 -5.14 -12.17
CA GLY A 89 -13.64 -3.77 -11.86
C GLY A 89 -13.46 -3.46 -10.36
N LYS A 90 -12.85 -2.31 -10.06
CA LYS A 90 -12.45 -1.85 -8.71
C LYS A 90 -11.24 -2.56 -8.09
N ALA A 91 -10.50 -3.37 -8.86
CA ALA A 91 -9.26 -3.94 -8.35
C ALA A 91 -8.18 -2.88 -8.11
N VAL A 92 -8.24 -1.77 -8.84
CA VAL A 92 -7.37 -0.60 -8.69
C VAL A 92 -8.20 0.58 -8.21
N CYS A 93 -7.80 1.21 -7.10
CA CYS A 93 -8.41 2.43 -6.61
C CYS A 93 -7.37 3.40 -6.06
N ASN A 94 -7.78 4.66 -5.89
CA ASN A 94 -6.91 5.71 -5.36
C ASN A 94 -7.48 6.28 -4.06
N VAL A 95 -6.58 6.62 -3.15
CA VAL A 95 -6.83 7.45 -1.97
C VAL A 95 -6.11 8.78 -2.19
N SER A 96 -6.88 9.84 -2.35
CA SER A 96 -6.33 11.17 -2.63
C SER A 96 -6.06 11.95 -1.34
N VAL A 97 -4.80 12.34 -1.13
CA VAL A 97 -4.33 13.08 0.05
C VAL A 97 -3.87 14.49 -0.33
N ASP A 98 -3.82 15.39 0.66
CA ASP A 98 -3.27 16.73 0.45
C ASP A 98 -1.84 16.70 -0.13
N LEU A 99 -1.51 17.70 -0.95
CA LEU A 99 -0.20 17.79 -1.62
C LEU A 99 0.97 17.80 -0.63
N TRP A 100 0.83 18.51 0.49
CA TRP A 100 1.90 18.62 1.49
C TRP A 100 2.09 17.30 2.22
N LEU A 101 1.01 16.60 2.56
CA LEU A 101 1.10 15.26 3.12
C LEU A 101 1.75 14.29 2.13
N TRP A 102 1.34 14.32 0.87
CA TRP A 102 1.94 13.48 -0.17
C TRP A 102 3.44 13.76 -0.32
N ARG A 103 3.85 15.03 -0.41
CA ARG A 103 5.25 15.46 -0.49
C ARG A 103 6.04 15.12 0.76
N TYR A 104 5.42 15.22 1.93
CA TYR A 104 6.05 14.83 3.18
C TYR A 104 6.38 13.34 3.16
N LEU A 105 5.39 12.50 2.87
CA LEU A 105 5.56 11.04 2.79
C LEU A 105 6.56 10.64 1.70
N GLY A 106 6.57 11.30 0.54
CA GLY A 106 7.45 10.92 -0.58
C GLY A 106 8.89 11.40 -0.42
N ASN A 107 9.08 12.64 0.05
CA ASN A 107 10.35 13.36 -0.12
C ASN A 107 11.04 13.75 1.19
N HIS A 108 10.28 14.01 2.26
CA HIS A 108 10.83 14.68 3.46
C HIS A 108 10.83 13.78 4.70
N GLN A 109 9.92 12.82 4.78
CA GLN A 109 9.86 11.88 5.89
C GLN A 109 11.15 11.04 5.92
N PRO A 110 11.92 11.07 7.03
CA PRO A 110 13.10 10.23 7.18
C PRO A 110 12.75 8.74 7.03
N LYS A 111 13.54 8.00 6.26
CA LYS A 111 13.26 6.61 5.91
C LYS A 111 14.13 5.64 6.70
N THR A 112 13.52 4.57 7.22
CA THR A 112 14.24 3.49 7.92
C THR A 112 14.98 2.56 6.97
N ALA A 113 14.61 2.56 5.69
CA ALA A 113 15.19 1.75 4.64
C ALA A 113 15.48 2.62 3.41
N HIS A 114 16.36 2.15 2.53
CA HIS A 114 16.54 2.79 1.23
C HIS A 114 15.32 2.53 0.33
N SER A 115 15.17 3.34 -0.72
CA SER A 115 14.15 3.13 -1.74
C SER A 115 14.29 1.74 -2.38
N PHE A 116 13.24 0.93 -2.26
CA PHE A 116 13.18 -0.45 -2.76
C PHE A 116 12.72 -0.51 -4.23
N ARG A 117 13.46 0.18 -5.09
CA ARG A 117 13.23 0.22 -6.54
C ARG A 117 13.55 -1.12 -7.20
N ARG A 118 13.03 -1.36 -8.42
CA ARG A 118 13.20 -2.63 -9.17
C ARG A 118 14.63 -3.16 -9.21
N THR A 119 15.64 -2.28 -9.33
CA THR A 119 17.05 -2.66 -9.40
C THR A 119 17.60 -3.21 -8.09
N ARG A 120 16.86 -3.10 -6.99
CA ARG A 120 17.23 -3.62 -5.66
C ARG A 120 16.40 -4.83 -5.21
N TRP A 121 15.47 -5.33 -6.01
CA TRP A 121 14.60 -6.44 -5.62
C TRP A 121 15.30 -7.80 -5.47
N ALA A 122 16.54 -7.90 -5.97
CA ALA A 122 17.41 -9.06 -5.82
C ALA A 122 18.69 -8.73 -5.04
N ASP A 123 18.84 -7.48 -4.59
CA ASP A 123 20.00 -7.03 -3.83
C ASP A 123 19.88 -7.57 -2.39
N PRO A 124 20.81 -8.42 -1.92
CA PRO A 124 20.73 -9.00 -0.58
C PRO A 124 20.88 -7.94 0.52
N GLU A 125 21.54 -6.81 0.25
CA GLU A 125 21.75 -5.74 1.22
C GLU A 125 20.45 -5.07 1.67
N VAL A 126 19.35 -5.21 0.91
CA VAL A 126 18.04 -4.67 1.30
C VAL A 126 17.48 -5.30 2.57
N THR A 127 18.02 -6.46 2.97
CA THR A 127 17.64 -7.15 4.22
C THR A 127 18.45 -6.68 5.42
N VAL A 128 19.53 -5.93 5.20
CA VAL A 128 20.40 -5.40 6.25
C VAL A 128 19.83 -4.06 6.74
N PRO A 129 19.50 -3.93 8.04
CA PRO A 129 19.03 -2.65 8.58
C PRO A 129 20.06 -1.53 8.41
N ARG A 130 19.59 -0.34 8.07
CA ARG A 130 20.43 0.87 8.05
C ARG A 130 20.67 1.37 9.47
N HIS A 131 21.91 1.79 9.74
CA HIS A 131 22.31 2.37 11.02
C HIS A 131 22.80 3.82 10.92
N ASP A 132 22.66 4.44 9.74
CA ASP A 132 23.01 5.85 9.54
C ASP A 132 22.05 6.81 10.27
N GLU A 133 22.42 8.09 10.31
CA GLU A 133 21.70 9.12 11.05
C GLU A 133 20.27 9.34 10.55
N GLU A 134 20.03 9.23 9.23
CA GLU A 134 18.69 9.36 8.65
C GLU A 134 17.80 8.20 9.11
N ALA A 135 18.32 6.96 9.04
CA ALA A 135 17.60 5.77 9.48
C ALA A 135 17.28 5.83 10.98
N ARG A 136 18.21 6.33 11.82
CA ARG A 136 17.97 6.54 13.26
C ARG A 136 16.86 7.56 13.51
N ARG A 137 16.84 8.68 12.78
CA ARG A 137 15.75 9.68 12.88
C ARG A 137 14.42 9.10 12.44
N GLY A 138 14.40 8.34 11.35
CA GLY A 138 13.20 7.64 10.87
C GLY A 138 12.66 6.65 11.90
N LEU A 139 13.54 5.89 12.54
CA LEU A 139 13.16 4.96 13.60
C LEU A 139 12.64 5.68 14.84
N ALA A 140 13.33 6.73 15.29
CA ALA A 140 12.90 7.55 16.42
C ALA A 140 11.51 8.16 16.18
N GLN A 141 11.27 8.67 14.97
CA GLN A 141 9.97 9.18 14.58
C GLN A 141 8.90 8.07 14.57
N ALA A 142 9.20 6.89 14.01
CA ALA A 142 8.25 5.78 13.99
C ALA A 142 7.87 5.33 15.40
N VAL A 143 8.83 5.26 16.33
CA VAL A 143 8.59 4.95 17.74
C VAL A 143 7.75 6.04 18.41
N ALA A 144 8.07 7.32 18.18
CA ALA A 144 7.29 8.42 18.73
C ALA A 144 5.83 8.39 18.27
N LEU A 145 5.59 8.17 16.97
CA LEU A 145 4.23 8.02 16.40
C LEU A 145 3.50 6.83 17.01
N TYR A 146 4.18 5.69 17.16
CA TYR A 146 3.59 4.50 17.80
C TYR A 146 3.20 4.77 19.25
N GLN A 147 4.08 5.42 20.02
CA GLN A 147 3.82 5.74 21.43
C GLN A 147 2.69 6.75 21.56
N HIS A 148 2.68 7.82 20.75
CA HIS A 148 1.60 8.79 20.72
C HIS A 148 0.26 8.15 20.32
N GLY A 149 0.22 7.29 19.30
CA GLY A 149 -0.99 6.58 18.90
C GLY A 149 -1.56 5.60 19.94
N ARG A 150 -0.82 5.36 21.04
CA ARG A 150 -1.28 4.56 22.18
C ARG A 150 -1.84 5.41 23.32
N THR A 151 -1.67 6.73 23.31
CA THR A 151 -2.25 7.58 24.35
C THR A 151 -3.76 7.65 24.16
N ARG A 152 -4.47 7.89 25.26
CA ARG A 152 -5.93 7.97 25.23
C ARG A 152 -6.39 9.17 24.40
N GLU A 153 -5.70 10.29 24.55
CA GLU A 153 -6.01 11.57 23.90
C GLU A 153 -5.96 11.43 22.37
N VAL A 154 -4.88 10.85 21.83
CA VAL A 154 -4.74 10.64 20.37
C VAL A 154 -5.74 9.61 19.86
N ARG A 155 -6.03 8.55 20.65
CA ARG A 155 -7.02 7.54 20.26
C ARG A 155 -8.44 8.11 20.24
N GLU A 156 -8.77 9.00 21.17
CA GLU A 156 -10.04 9.75 21.21
C GLU A 156 -10.14 10.67 19.98
N GLU A 157 -9.09 11.42 19.65
CA GLU A 157 -9.05 12.27 18.45
C GLU A 157 -9.25 11.46 17.15
N ILE A 158 -8.52 10.36 16.98
CA ILE A 158 -8.71 9.47 15.82
C ILE A 158 -10.13 8.91 15.79
N HIS A 159 -10.66 8.51 16.94
CA HIS A 159 -12.03 8.02 17.04
C HIS A 159 -13.03 9.08 16.57
N GLU A 160 -12.93 10.31 17.07
CA GLU A 160 -13.79 11.43 16.68
C GLU A 160 -13.76 11.65 15.17
N VAL A 161 -12.58 11.74 14.56
CA VAL A 161 -12.42 11.87 13.10
C VAL A 161 -13.12 10.72 12.37
N LEU A 162 -12.88 9.46 12.76
CA LEU A 162 -13.49 8.31 12.08
C LEU A 162 -15.02 8.27 12.23
N THR A 163 -15.56 8.74 13.35
CA THR A 163 -17.02 8.78 13.58
C THR A 163 -17.71 9.97 12.92
N GLY A 164 -16.98 11.05 12.63
CA GLY A 164 -17.47 12.21 11.90
C GLY A 164 -17.61 11.96 10.39
N GLU A 165 -16.94 10.95 9.85
CA GLU A 165 -17.00 10.62 8.43
C GLU A 165 -18.37 10.03 8.02
N PRO A 166 -18.97 10.43 6.87
CA PRO A 166 -20.21 9.82 6.38
C PRO A 166 -20.13 8.30 6.20
N THR A 167 -18.92 7.79 5.94
CA THR A 167 -18.61 6.37 5.80
C THR A 167 -18.81 5.59 7.12
N PHE A 168 -18.98 6.26 8.27
CA PHE A 168 -19.24 5.60 9.55
C PHE A 168 -20.57 4.82 9.57
N ARG A 169 -21.44 5.05 8.59
CA ARG A 169 -22.61 4.20 8.33
C ARG A 169 -22.25 2.78 7.89
N GLU A 170 -21.01 2.54 7.47
CA GLU A 170 -20.55 1.23 7.03
C GLU A 170 -20.09 0.37 8.23
N PRO A 171 -20.50 -0.92 8.31
CA PRO A 171 -20.13 -1.79 9.43
C PRO A 171 -18.62 -1.95 9.66
N TRP A 172 -17.80 -1.92 8.60
CA TRP A 172 -16.36 -2.10 8.70
C TRP A 172 -15.67 -0.91 9.39
N LEU A 173 -16.10 0.33 9.11
CA LEU A 173 -15.52 1.52 9.73
C LEU A 173 -15.92 1.63 11.20
N ARG A 174 -17.18 1.27 11.53
CA ARG A 174 -17.62 1.15 12.92
C ARG A 174 -16.80 0.13 13.71
N GLY A 175 -16.45 -1.00 13.07
CA GLY A 175 -15.60 -2.01 13.68
C GLY A 175 -14.22 -1.45 14.06
N ILE A 176 -13.61 -0.67 13.16
CA ILE A 176 -12.31 -0.01 13.40
C ILE A 176 -12.43 1.01 14.54
N ALA A 177 -13.41 1.91 14.47
CA ALA A 177 -13.59 2.94 15.50
C ALA A 177 -13.80 2.31 16.90
N ARG A 178 -14.63 1.25 17.00
CA ARG A 178 -14.84 0.53 18.28
C ARG A 178 -13.56 -0.08 18.83
N ALA A 179 -12.69 -0.62 17.97
CA ALA A 179 -11.40 -1.18 18.39
C ALA A 179 -10.44 -0.12 18.96
N LEU A 180 -10.66 1.17 18.67
CA LEU A 180 -9.88 2.26 19.24
C LEU A 180 -10.27 2.59 20.69
N ARG A 181 -11.52 2.39 21.10
CA ARG A 181 -11.98 2.64 22.48
C ARG A 181 -11.55 1.58 23.50
N GLY A 182 -11.23 0.36 23.05
CA GLY A 182 -11.08 -0.81 23.93
C GLY A 182 -9.67 -1.13 24.44
N ARG A 183 -8.72 -0.19 24.36
CA ARG A 183 -7.34 -0.32 24.85
C ARG A 183 -6.81 1.05 25.22
#